data_AF-A0A959PJH6-F1
#
_entry.id   AF-A0A959PJH6-F1
#
_cell.length_a   1.000
_cell.length_b   1.000
_cell.length_c   1.000
_cell.angle_alpha   90.00
_cell.angle_beta   90.00
_cell.angle_gamma   90.00
#
_symmetry.space_group_name_H-M   'P 1'
#
loop_
_entity.id
_entity.type
_entity.pdbx_description
1 polymer ?
#
loop_
_entity_poly.entity_id
_entity_poly.type
_entity_poly.pdbx_seq_one_letter_code
_entity_poly.pdbx_strand_id
1 'polypeptide(L)'
;MEVLEDGYVYELYHQENPGAEYLKFFHRGIVPNQDGIFEIISEGISNEDVIEVLIHRMHFLQKQLPCKENTKVISKLTECLDLLDERTKDRQDRGVWGKLLP
;
A
#
# COMPACT_ATOMS: atom_id res chain seq x y z
N MET A 1 9.28 9.24 -9.62
CA MET A 1 7.87 8.84 -9.60
C MET A 1 7.06 9.99 -10.15
N GLU A 2 6.10 9.69 -11.01
CA GLU A 2 5.07 10.62 -11.48
C GLU A 2 3.70 10.12 -10.98
N VAL A 3 2.80 11.05 -10.66
CA VAL A 3 1.43 10.73 -10.23
C VAL A 3 0.53 10.80 -11.46
N LEU A 4 -0.02 9.66 -11.87
CA LEU A 4 -0.95 9.58 -13.01
C LEU A 4 -2.40 9.71 -12.56
N GLU A 5 -2.73 9.17 -11.38
CA GLU A 5 -4.02 9.32 -10.72
C GLU A 5 -3.79 9.49 -9.22
N ASP A 6 -4.24 10.61 -8.66
CA ASP A 6 -3.94 11.00 -7.28
C ASP A 6 -4.40 9.94 -6.27
N GLY A 7 -3.46 9.39 -5.51
CA GLY A 7 -3.71 8.33 -4.53
C GLY A 7 -3.84 6.91 -5.09
N TYR A 8 -3.87 6.72 -6.41
CA TYR A 8 -4.21 5.41 -7.02
C TYR A 8 -3.20 4.88 -8.02
N VAL A 9 -2.63 5.72 -8.89
CA VAL A 9 -1.74 5.26 -9.97
C VAL A 9 -0.47 6.11 -10.03
N TYR A 10 0.67 5.43 -9.96
CA TYR A 10 2.00 6.04 -9.97
C TYR A 10 2.87 5.38 -11.04
N GLU A 11 3.61 6.19 -11.78
CA GLU A 11 4.68 5.73 -12.66
C GLU A 11 6.02 5.80 -11.92
N LEU A 12 6.76 4.70 -11.92
CA LEU A 12 8.05 4.54 -11.27
C LEU A 12 9.16 4.58 -12.31
N TYR A 13 10.21 5.34 -12.01
CA TYR A 13 11.35 5.46 -12.91
C TYR A 13 12.34 4.32 -12.67
N HIS A 14 12.76 3.70 -13.77
CA HIS A 14 13.93 2.84 -13.79
C HIS A 14 15.20 3.67 -13.58
N GLN A 15 16.13 3.14 -12.78
CA GLN A 15 17.39 3.82 -12.50
C GLN A 15 18.40 3.67 -13.65
N GLU A 16 18.31 2.60 -14.45
CA GLU A 16 19.35 2.24 -15.44
C GLU A 16 18.82 1.97 -16.87
N ASN A 17 17.51 2.05 -17.14
CA ASN A 17 16.96 1.73 -18.45
C ASN A 17 15.72 2.59 -18.78
N PRO A 18 15.48 3.01 -20.04
CA PRO A 18 14.24 3.68 -20.38
C PRO A 18 13.10 2.66 -20.37
N GLY A 19 12.32 2.69 -19.29
CA GLY A 19 11.13 1.89 -19.10
C GLY A 19 10.33 2.44 -17.91
N ALA A 20 9.02 2.19 -17.94
CA ALA A 20 8.09 2.62 -16.92
C ALA A 20 7.50 1.39 -16.24
N GLU A 21 7.50 1.40 -14.91
CA GLU A 21 6.78 0.42 -14.09
C GLU A 21 5.68 1.16 -13.34
N TYR A 22 4.53 0.50 -13.15
CA TYR A 22 3.37 1.15 -12.55
C TYR A 22 3.04 0.53 -11.20
N LEU A 23 2.78 1.39 -10.21
CA LEU A 23 2.21 0.99 -8.93
C LEU A 23 0.75 1.44 -8.90
N LYS A 24 -0.16 0.48 -8.74
CA LYS A 24 -1.60 0.72 -8.71
C LYS A 24 -2.22 0.22 -7.42
N PHE A 25 -2.84 1.12 -6.67
CA PHE A 25 -3.61 0.79 -5.47
C PHE A 25 -5.07 0.49 -5.82
N PHE A 26 -5.71 -0.38 -5.05
CA PHE A 26 -7.14 -0.64 -5.25
C PHE A 26 -7.98 0.59 -4.89
N HIS A 27 -9.04 0.83 -5.66
CA HIS A 27 -9.98 1.92 -5.42
C HIS A 27 -11.40 1.39 -5.26
N ARG A 28 -12.10 1.84 -4.21
CA ARG A 28 -13.54 1.64 -4.02
C ARG A 28 -14.22 3.00 -3.95
N GLY A 29 -15.35 3.13 -4.64
CA GLY A 29 -16.12 4.38 -4.63
C GLY A 29 -17.58 4.16 -5.00
N ILE A 30 -18.32 5.24 -5.04
CA ILE A 30 -19.76 5.24 -5.32
C ILE A 30 -19.96 5.18 -6.83
N VAL A 31 -20.66 4.16 -7.33
CA VAL A 31 -21.10 4.15 -8.72
C VAL A 31 -22.38 5.01 -8.83
N PRO A 32 -22.43 6.03 -9.71
CA PRO A 32 -23.52 7.02 -9.72
C PRO A 32 -24.93 6.47 -9.96
N ASN A 33 -25.09 5.21 -10.41
CA ASN A 33 -26.35 4.72 -10.96
C ASN A 33 -27.16 3.77 -10.06
N GLN A 34 -26.72 3.42 -8.84
CA GLN A 34 -27.51 2.59 -7.92
C GLN A 34 -27.25 2.95 -6.45
N ASP A 35 -28.27 3.47 -5.75
CA ASP A 35 -28.47 3.57 -4.29
C ASP A 35 -27.23 3.49 -3.38
N GLY A 36 -26.20 4.32 -3.62
CA GLY A 36 -25.01 4.38 -2.76
C GLY A 36 -24.26 3.04 -2.64
N ILE A 37 -24.40 2.14 -3.62
CA ILE A 37 -23.69 0.87 -3.64
C ILE A 37 -22.22 1.18 -3.99
N PHE A 38 -21.32 0.78 -3.09
CA PHE A 38 -19.88 0.92 -3.28
C PHE A 38 -19.36 -0.28 -4.04
N GLU A 39 -18.90 -0.06 -5.27
CA GLU A 39 -18.26 -1.09 -6.08
C GLU A 39 -16.74 -0.86 -6.11
N ILE A 40 -16.01 -1.94 -6.42
CA ILE A 40 -14.59 -1.86 -6.72
C ILE A 40 -14.48 -1.14 -8.07
N ILE A 41 -13.95 0.09 -8.04
CA ILE A 41 -13.71 0.89 -9.25
C ILE A 41 -12.43 0.41 -9.94
N SER A 42 -11.45 -0.02 -9.16
CA SER A 42 -10.22 -0.60 -9.70
C SER A 42 -9.62 -1.65 -8.77
N GLU A 43 -9.19 -2.77 -9.36
CA GLU A 43 -8.30 -3.72 -8.70
C GLU A 43 -6.89 -3.13 -8.59
N GLY A 44 -6.19 -3.49 -7.51
CA GLY A 44 -4.85 -3.03 -7.20
C GLY A 44 -4.36 -3.60 -5.87
N ILE A 45 -3.23 -3.11 -5.40
CA ILE A 45 -2.59 -3.56 -4.16
C ILE A 45 -2.99 -2.69 -2.96
N SER A 46 -2.77 -3.21 -1.76
CA SER A 46 -2.93 -2.45 -0.51
C SER A 46 -1.61 -1.75 -0.10
N ASN A 47 -1.70 -0.85 0.88
CA ASN A 47 -0.50 -0.23 1.47
C ASN A 47 0.32 -1.28 2.23
N GLU A 48 -0.38 -2.16 2.91
CA GLU A 48 0.12 -3.28 3.68
C GLU A 48 0.98 -4.20 2.77
N ASP A 49 0.48 -4.58 1.59
CA ASP A 49 1.22 -5.40 0.62
C ASP A 49 2.54 -4.74 0.18
N VAL A 50 2.53 -3.42 -0.08
CA VAL A 50 3.74 -2.69 -0.47
C VAL A 50 4.75 -2.66 0.67
N ILE A 51 4.29 -2.43 1.91
CA ILE A 51 5.15 -2.40 3.09
C ILE A 51 5.75 -3.78 3.36
N GLU A 52 4.98 -4.87 3.23
CA GLU A 52 5.49 -6.24 3.38
C GLU A 52 6.60 -6.56 2.37
N VAL A 53 6.42 -6.18 1.10
CA VAL A 53 7.44 -6.33 0.06
C VAL A 53 8.71 -5.55 0.43
N LEU A 54 8.58 -4.33 0.94
CA LEU A 54 9.71 -3.52 1.39
C LEU A 54 10.40 -4.12 2.61
N ILE A 55 9.67 -4.63 3.60
CA ILE A 55 10.22 -5.34 4.77
C ILE A 55 11.03 -6.55 4.29
N HIS A 56 10.46 -7.37 3.41
CA HIS A 56 11.14 -8.54 2.84
C HIS A 56 12.42 -8.13 2.10
N ARG A 57 12.37 -7.08 1.25
CA ARG A 57 13.53 -6.54 0.54
C ARG A 57 14.62 -6.06 1.50
N MET A 58 14.25 -5.37 2.57
CA MET A 58 15.20 -4.87 3.56
C MET A 58 15.83 -5.99 4.37
N HIS A 59 15.09 -7.05 4.70
CA HIS A 59 15.67 -8.26 5.29
C HIS A 59 16.67 -8.94 4.36
N PHE A 60 16.36 -9.02 3.06
CA PHE A 60 17.30 -9.53 2.07
C PHE A 60 18.58 -8.70 2.04
N LEU A 61 18.47 -7.37 1.97
CA LEU A 61 19.63 -6.47 1.98
C LEU A 61 20.42 -6.57 3.28
N GLN A 62 19.76 -6.70 4.44
CA GLN A 62 20.45 -6.90 5.71
C GLN A 62 21.24 -8.22 5.76
N LYS A 63 20.78 -9.26 5.08
CA LYS A 63 21.52 -10.53 4.96
C LYS A 63 22.75 -10.41 4.04
N GLN A 64 22.65 -9.61 2.97
CA GLN A 64 23.74 -9.45 1.99
C GLN A 64 24.77 -8.39 2.41
N LEU A 65 24.30 -7.26 2.93
CA LEU A 65 25.06 -6.06 3.26
C LEU A 65 24.58 -5.53 4.62
N PRO A 66 24.98 -6.16 5.73
CA PRO A 66 24.47 -5.83 7.04
C PRO A 66 24.91 -4.43 7.49
N CYS A 67 23.95 -3.60 7.91
CA CYS A 67 24.22 -2.31 8.53
C CYS A 67 23.17 -1.97 9.60
N LYS A 68 23.44 -0.93 10.40
CA LYS A 68 22.52 -0.51 11.48
C LYS A 68 21.27 0.15 10.92
N GLU A 69 21.41 0.82 9.78
CA GLU A 69 20.39 1.57 9.09
C GLU A 69 19.30 0.64 8.56
N ASN A 70 19.68 -0.49 7.95
CA ASN A 70 18.75 -1.53 7.51
C ASN A 70 17.90 -2.06 8.67
N THR A 71 18.52 -2.39 9.81
CA THR A 71 17.78 -2.84 11.00
C THR A 71 16.78 -1.79 11.50
N LYS A 72 17.17 -0.50 11.50
CA LYS A 72 16.27 0.60 11.88
C LYS A 72 15.10 0.73 10.91
N VAL A 73 15.35 0.65 9.61
CA VAL A 73 14.31 0.73 8.58
C VAL A 73 13.34 -0.44 8.70
N ILE A 74 13.83 -1.67 8.87
CA ILE A 74 13.00 -2.86 9.09
C ILE A 74 12.07 -2.66 10.29
N SER A 75 12.63 -2.20 11.42
CA SER A 75 11.84 -1.94 12.62
C SER A 75 10.73 -0.90 12.38
N LYS A 76 11.02 0.16 11.63
CA LYS A 76 10.05 1.23 11.36
C LYS A 76 8.97 0.81 10.36
N LEU A 77 9.34 0.07 9.32
CA LEU A 77 8.37 -0.48 8.38
C LEU A 77 7.44 -1.49 9.07
N THR A 78 7.96 -2.30 9.98
CA THR A 78 7.16 -3.26 10.77
C THR A 78 6.16 -2.51 11.67
N GLU A 79 6.60 -1.47 12.38
CA GLU A 79 5.71 -0.62 13.18
C GLU A 79 4.61 0.04 12.33
N CYS A 80 4.94 0.50 11.12
CA CYS A 80 3.94 1.02 10.18
C CYS A 80 2.92 -0.03 9.76
N LEU A 81 3.36 -1.28 9.51
CA LEU A 81 2.46 -2.38 9.14
C LEU A 81 1.51 -2.72 10.30
N ASP A 82 2.05 -2.87 11.52
CA ASP A 82 1.27 -3.16 12.72
C ASP A 82 0.16 -2.11 12.93
N LEU A 83 0.48 -0.82 12.76
CA LEU A 83 -0.50 0.28 12.88
C LEU A 83 -1.62 0.20 11.83
N LEU A 84 -1.29 -0.20 10.60
CA LEU A 84 -2.29 -0.36 9.54
C LEU A 84 -3.20 -1.56 9.80
N ASP A 85 -2.64 -2.66 10.28
CA ASP A 85 -3.38 -3.86 10.65
C ASP A 85 -4.31 -3.61 11.84
N GLU A 86 -3.83 -2.90 12.87
CA GLU A 86 -4.66 -2.46 14.00
C GLU A 86 -5.83 -1.60 13.55
N ARG A 87 -5.59 -0.63 12.66
CA ARG A 87 -6.64 0.21 12.07
C ARG A 87 -7.65 -0.64 11.28
N THR A 88 -7.18 -1.62 10.51
CA THR A 88 -8.04 -2.50 9.72
C THR A 88 -8.89 -3.38 10.63
N LYS A 89 -8.29 -3.92 11.70
CA LYS A 89 -8.97 -4.71 12.72
C LYS A 89 -10.01 -3.91 13.50
N ASP A 90 -9.69 -2.70 13.96
CA ASP A 90 -10.66 -1.80 14.63
C ASP A 90 -11.90 -1.57 13.74
N ARG A 91 -11.68 -1.37 12.44
CA ARG A 91 -12.79 -1.19 11.48
C ARG A 91 -13.61 -2.47 11.30
N GLN A 92 -13.00 -3.64 11.35
CA GLN A 92 -13.72 -4.91 11.32
C GLN A 92 -14.54 -5.11 12.60
N ASP A 93 -13.93 -4.89 13.77
CA ASP A 93 -14.57 -5.01 15.08
C ASP A 93 -15.77 -4.06 15.23
N ARG A 94 -15.67 -2.87 14.64
CA ARG A 94 -16.78 -1.87 14.57
C ARG A 94 -17.82 -2.16 13.49
N GLY A 95 -17.62 -3.16 12.62
CA GLY A 95 -18.55 -3.51 11.54
C GLY A 95 -18.61 -2.49 10.38
N VAL A 96 -17.54 -1.69 10.22
CA VAL A 96 -17.41 -0.59 9.25
C VAL A 96 -16.35 -0.87 8.17
N TRP A 97 -15.80 -2.08 8.15
CA TRP A 97 -14.85 -2.51 7.12
C TRP A 97 -15.52 -2.51 5.74
N GLY A 98 -14.89 -1.85 4.76
CA GLY A 98 -15.45 -1.68 3.42
C GLY A 98 -16.56 -0.62 3.29
N LYS A 99 -16.90 0.12 4.36
CA LYS A 99 -17.85 1.23 4.33
C LYS A 99 -17.12 2.57 4.43
N LEU A 100 -17.50 3.56 3.61
CA LEU A 100 -17.16 4.96 3.85
C LEU A 100 -17.89 5.39 5.12
N LEU A 101 -17.14 5.66 6.18
CA LEU A 101 -17.70 6.38 7.32
C LEU A 101 -17.76 7.87 6.94
N PRO A 102 -18.87 8.56 7.24
CA PRO A 102 -18.98 10.00 7.02
C PRO A 102 -17.94 10.79 7.84
#